data_AF-X0YR12-F1
#
_entry.id   AF-X0YR12-F1
#
_cell.length_a   1.000
_cell.length_b   1.000
_cell.length_c   1.000
_cell.angle_alpha   90.00
_cell.angle_beta   90.00
_cell.angle_gamma   90.00
#
_symmetry.space_group_name_H-M   'P 1'
#
loop_
_entity.id
_entity.type
_entity.pdbx_description
1 polymer ?
#
loop_
_entity_poly.entity_id
_entity_poly.type
_entity_poly.pdbx_seq_one_letter_code
_entity_poly.pdbx_strand_id
1 'polypeptide(L)'
;MVDVLSTYYPSQYFHGRRWARKISQIQEVTVGSVVPDLVCIALPKTYHEDSTHYHPELDTIVISDLLKNGHSTAWDISRRIFARETTIKKSLERLHKKSTVAKVAFDCFKLIRKTILYDYHIVSIEAKLTNWRAALKQAINYRDFSHMSYVALPT
;
A
#
# COMPACT_ATOMS: atom_id res chain seq x y z
N MET A 1 -18.82 -4.18 10.64
CA MET A 1 -18.03 -4.67 11.79
C MET A 1 -17.16 -5.76 11.21
N VAL A 2 -15.85 -5.51 11.03
CA VAL A 2 -14.95 -6.43 10.33
C VAL A 2 -14.19 -7.22 11.38
N ASP A 3 -14.42 -8.53 11.44
CA ASP A 3 -13.66 -9.44 12.30
C ASP A 3 -12.27 -9.64 11.70
N VAL A 4 -11.26 -9.10 12.40
CA VAL A 4 -9.85 -9.31 12.09
C VAL A 4 -9.43 -10.62 12.74
N LEU A 5 -9.39 -11.70 11.96
CA LEU A 5 -8.77 -12.95 12.41
C LEU A 5 -7.24 -12.74 12.41
N SER A 6 -6.66 -12.56 13.59
CA SER A 6 -5.20 -12.51 13.76
C SER A 6 -4.64 -13.93 13.81
N THR A 7 -4.20 -14.46 12.68
CA THR A 7 -3.56 -15.78 12.62
C THR A 7 -2.04 -15.64 12.80
N TYR A 8 -1.49 -16.37 13.78
CA TYR A 8 -0.06 -16.38 14.09
C TYR A 8 0.70 -17.28 13.12
N TYR A 9 1.56 -16.70 12.27
CA TYR A 9 2.53 -17.47 11.48
C TYR A 9 3.94 -17.43 12.12
N PRO A 10 4.68 -18.56 12.16
CA PRO A 10 6.00 -18.61 12.75
C PRO A 10 6.98 -17.70 12.00
N SER A 11 7.72 -16.89 12.76
CA SER A 11 8.68 -15.85 12.30
C SER A 11 9.90 -16.37 11.55
N GLN A 12 9.93 -17.65 11.19
CA GLN A 12 11.13 -18.35 10.74
C GLN A 12 11.46 -18.07 9.26
N TYR A 13 10.47 -17.64 8.47
CA TYR A 13 10.65 -17.35 7.03
C TYR A 13 11.17 -15.93 6.75
N PHE A 14 11.24 -15.06 7.75
CA PHE A 14 11.72 -13.68 7.62
C PHE A 14 13.14 -13.56 8.19
N HIS A 15 14.09 -14.24 7.56
CA HIS A 15 15.49 -14.15 7.96
C HIS A 15 16.03 -12.72 7.71
N GLY A 16 16.27 -11.97 8.79
CA GLY A 16 17.18 -10.83 8.79
C GLY A 16 16.62 -9.41 9.01
N ARG A 17 15.30 -9.17 9.16
CA ARG A 17 14.79 -7.79 9.37
C ARG A 17 13.62 -7.65 10.36
N ARG A 18 13.58 -6.46 10.97
CA ARG A 18 12.82 -5.99 12.17
C ARG A 18 11.29 -5.84 11.96
N TRP A 19 10.60 -6.84 11.41
CA TRP A 19 9.16 -6.74 11.05
C TRP A 19 8.18 -7.19 12.15
N ALA A 20 7.00 -6.55 12.23
CA ALA A 20 6.00 -6.77 13.27
C ALA A 20 5.20 -8.06 13.10
N ARG A 21 4.65 -8.54 14.22
CA ARG A 21 3.82 -9.75 14.36
C ARG A 21 2.35 -9.58 13.94
N LYS A 22 1.92 -8.39 13.49
CA LYS A 22 0.53 -8.15 13.12
C LYS A 22 0.34 -8.43 11.63
N ILE A 23 -0.29 -9.56 11.32
CA ILE A 23 -0.73 -9.91 9.98
C ILE A 23 -2.22 -9.57 9.93
N SER A 24 -2.60 -8.63 9.07
CA SER A 24 -4.01 -8.38 8.73
C SER A 24 -4.32 -9.05 7.40
N GLN A 25 -5.30 -9.94 7.38
CA GLN A 25 -5.86 -10.45 6.14
C GLN A 25 -6.77 -9.38 5.55
N ILE A 26 -6.41 -8.89 4.36
CA ILE A 26 -7.32 -8.09 3.55
C ILE A 26 -8.10 -9.09 2.71
N GLN A 27 -9.43 -9.02 2.77
CA GLN A 27 -10.36 -9.81 1.97
C GLN A 27 -9.94 -9.82 0.49
N GLU A 28 -10.27 -10.90 -0.25
CA GLU A 28 -9.90 -11.13 -1.66
C GLU A 28 -9.67 -9.83 -2.45
N VAL A 29 -8.39 -9.51 -2.65
CA VAL A 29 -8.00 -8.34 -3.44
C VAL A 29 -7.81 -8.80 -4.87
N THR A 30 -8.73 -8.42 -5.74
CA THR A 30 -8.54 -8.59 -7.18
C THR A 30 -7.49 -7.58 -7.65
N VAL A 31 -6.27 -8.05 -7.92
CA VAL A 31 -5.21 -7.23 -8.54
C VAL A 31 -5.16 -7.56 -10.03
N GLY A 32 -5.88 -6.77 -10.83
CA GLY A 32 -5.98 -7.02 -12.27
C GLY A 32 -6.80 -8.28 -12.58
N SER A 33 -6.22 -9.23 -13.32
CA SER A 33 -6.87 -10.50 -13.70
C SER A 33 -6.46 -11.70 -12.84
N VAL A 34 -5.63 -11.49 -11.81
CA VAL A 34 -5.07 -12.59 -11.01
C VAL A 34 -5.45 -12.43 -9.54
N VAL A 35 -5.94 -13.50 -8.94
CA VAL A 35 -6.36 -13.56 -7.54
C VAL A 35 -5.44 -14.55 -6.82
N PRO A 36 -4.44 -14.07 -6.06
CA PRO A 36 -3.67 -14.93 -5.17
C PRO A 36 -4.57 -15.52 -4.09
N ASP A 37 -4.31 -16.78 -3.71
CA ASP A 37 -5.04 -17.45 -2.63
C ASP A 37 -4.91 -16.68 -1.30
N LEU A 38 -3.76 -16.03 -1.07
CA LEU A 38 -3.54 -15.17 0.08
C LEU A 38 -2.60 -14.00 -0.25
N VAL A 39 -3.01 -12.79 0.17
CA VAL A 39 -2.14 -11.60 0.21
C VAL A 39 -1.97 -11.16 1.65
N CYS A 40 -0.73 -10.92 2.04
CA CYS A 40 -0.38 -10.37 3.34
C CYS A 40 0.38 -9.06 3.15
N ILE A 41 0.13 -8.11 4.05
CA ILE A 41 0.94 -6.90 4.19
C ILE A 41 1.70 -7.02 5.50
N ALA A 42 3.02 -7.16 5.41
CA ALA A 42 3.90 -7.12 6.57
C ALA A 42 4.28 -5.65 6.86
N LEU A 43 4.04 -5.23 8.10
CA LEU A 43 4.33 -3.88 8.60
C LEU A 43 5.55 -3.91 9.56
N PRO A 44 6.29 -2.80 9.73
CA PRO A 44 7.46 -2.75 10.59
C PRO A 44 7.05 -2.81 12.07
N LYS A 45 7.91 -3.34 12.97
CA LYS A 45 7.60 -3.43 14.43
C LYS A 45 7.22 -2.10 15.06
N THR A 46 7.76 -1.02 14.52
CA THR A 46 7.51 0.37 14.93
C THR A 46 6.22 0.93 14.36
N TYR A 47 5.42 0.13 13.65
CA TYR A 47 4.10 0.52 13.21
C TYR A 47 3.20 0.69 14.43
N HIS A 48 2.88 1.94 14.72
CA HIS A 48 1.78 2.28 15.60
C HIS A 48 0.55 2.47 14.72
N GLU A 49 -0.57 1.87 15.09
CA GLU A 49 -1.89 2.26 14.57
C GLU A 49 -2.22 3.66 15.09
N ASP A 50 -1.47 4.67 14.63
CA ASP A 50 -1.94 6.04 14.73
C ASP A 50 -3.20 6.09 13.86
N SER A 51 -4.30 6.45 14.51
CA SER A 51 -5.66 6.50 13.97
C SER A 51 -5.65 6.71 12.47
N THR A 52 -6.07 5.66 11.74
CA THR A 52 -6.07 5.61 10.28
C THR A 52 -6.66 6.89 9.72
N HIS A 53 -5.82 7.79 9.25
CA HIS A 53 -6.29 8.95 8.50
C HIS A 53 -6.73 8.40 7.16
N TYR A 54 -7.97 7.90 7.09
CA TYR A 54 -8.57 7.46 5.84
C TYR A 54 -8.46 8.63 4.85
N HIS A 55 -7.74 8.37 3.78
CA HIS A 55 -7.61 9.28 2.66
C HIS A 55 -8.59 8.78 1.60
N PRO A 56 -9.60 9.59 1.22
CA PRO A 56 -10.39 9.33 0.03
C PRO A 56 -9.49 9.01 -1.16
N GLU A 57 -9.96 8.24 -2.14
CA GLU A 57 -9.17 7.81 -3.31
C GLU A 57 -8.38 8.96 -3.94
N LEU A 58 -9.01 10.13 -4.07
CA LEU A 58 -8.36 11.32 -4.61
C LEU A 58 -7.18 11.81 -3.77
N ASP A 59 -7.28 11.78 -2.44
CA ASP A 59 -6.18 12.15 -1.54
C ASP A 59 -4.98 11.21 -1.74
N THR A 60 -5.24 9.91 -1.92
CA THR A 60 -4.20 8.92 -2.20
C THR A 60 -3.51 9.16 -3.55
N ILE A 61 -4.29 9.52 -4.58
CA ILE A 61 -3.75 9.89 -5.90
C ILE A 61 -2.88 11.16 -5.80
N VAL A 62 -3.35 12.18 -5.09
CA VAL A 62 -2.60 13.43 -4.86
C VAL A 62 -1.31 13.17 -4.08
N ILE A 63 -1.35 12.34 -3.04
CA ILE A 63 -0.16 11.92 -2.29
C ILE A 63 0.82 11.18 -3.22
N SER A 64 0.34 10.27 -4.07
CA SER A 64 1.18 9.53 -5.02
C SER A 64 1.87 10.44 -6.03
N ASP A 65 1.17 11.45 -6.55
CA ASP A 65 1.75 12.45 -7.44
C ASP A 65 2.83 13.28 -6.71
N LEU A 66 2.55 13.76 -5.50
CA LEU A 66 3.53 14.50 -4.69
C LEU A 66 4.73 13.66 -4.26
N LEU A 67 4.55 12.35 -4.08
CA LEU A 67 5.66 11.44 -3.81
C LEU A 67 6.60 11.34 -5.01
N LYS A 68 6.03 11.20 -6.22
CA LYS A 68 6.81 11.07 -7.46
C LYS A 68 7.51 12.37 -7.84
N ASN A 69 6.84 13.51 -7.66
CA ASN A 69 7.32 14.81 -8.13
C ASN A 69 7.97 15.67 -7.02
N GLY A 70 7.85 15.27 -5.75
CA GLY A 70 8.37 15.96 -4.56
C GLY A 70 7.54 17.16 -4.12
N HIS A 71 7.30 18.13 -5.01
CA HIS A 71 6.43 19.28 -4.77
C HIS A 71 5.67 19.65 -6.05
N SER A 72 4.44 20.13 -5.91
CA SER A 72 3.62 20.52 -7.07
C SER A 72 2.51 21.48 -6.70
N THR A 73 2.04 22.22 -7.70
CA THR A 73 0.84 23.04 -7.57
C THR A 73 -0.43 22.23 -7.84
N ALA A 74 -1.58 22.75 -7.42
CA ALA A 74 -2.87 22.14 -7.76
C ALA A 74 -3.08 22.04 -9.27
N TRP A 75 -2.62 23.05 -10.02
CA TRP A 75 -2.68 23.08 -11.48
C TRP A 75 -1.83 21.98 -12.10
N ASP A 76 -0.58 21.82 -11.66
CA ASP A 76 0.33 20.77 -12.15
C ASP A 76 -0.25 19.37 -11.95
N ILE A 77 -0.74 19.11 -10.73
CA ILE A 77 -1.36 17.84 -10.37
C ILE A 77 -2.60 17.61 -11.24
N SER A 78 -3.47 18.61 -11.38
CA SER A 78 -4.71 18.49 -12.16
C SER A 78 -4.46 18.09 -13.61
N ARG A 79 -3.38 18.59 -14.22
CA ARG A 79 -3.00 18.24 -15.59
C ARG A 79 -2.48 16.82 -15.72
N ARG A 80 -1.75 16.31 -14.71
CA ARG A 80 -1.19 14.96 -14.73
C ARG A 80 -2.23 13.87 -14.46
N ILE A 81 -3.21 14.14 -13.58
CA ILE A 81 -4.24 13.16 -13.19
C ILE A 81 -5.58 13.39 -13.89
N PHE A 82 -5.64 14.34 -14.83
CA PHE A 82 -6.83 14.69 -15.61
C PHE A 82 -8.08 14.99 -14.75
N ALA A 83 -7.87 15.72 -13.65
CA ALA A 83 -8.92 16.12 -12.72
C ALA A 83 -9.15 17.63 -12.74
N ARG A 84 -10.28 18.10 -12.20
CA ARG A 84 -10.52 19.55 -12.06
C ARG A 84 -9.62 20.13 -10.97
N GLU A 85 -8.94 21.24 -11.27
CA GLU A 85 -8.05 21.94 -10.34
C GLU A 85 -8.74 22.28 -9.00
N THR A 86 -10.00 22.71 -9.04
CA THR A 86 -10.79 23.01 -7.83
C THR A 86 -10.99 21.80 -6.92
N THR A 87 -11.11 20.59 -7.50
CA THR A 87 -11.20 19.35 -6.73
C THR A 87 -9.85 19.02 -6.08
N ILE A 88 -8.75 19.26 -6.79
CA ILE A 88 -7.39 19.05 -6.28
C ILE A 88 -7.08 20.02 -5.16
N LYS A 89 -7.47 21.30 -5.29
CA LYS A 89 -7.35 22.31 -4.23
C LYS A 89 -8.04 21.86 -2.94
N LYS A 90 -9.29 21.38 -3.02
CA LYS A 90 -10.01 20.84 -1.86
C LYS A 90 -9.31 19.63 -1.22
N SER A 91 -8.74 18.74 -2.03
CA SER A 91 -7.96 17.61 -1.54
C SER A 91 -6.68 18.07 -0.81
N LEU A 92 -5.89 18.96 -1.43
CA LEU A 92 -4.69 19.54 -0.83
C LEU A 92 -4.98 20.30 0.46
N GLU A 93 -6.06 21.05 0.53
CA GLU A 93 -6.50 21.73 1.76
C GLU A 93 -6.85 20.75 2.87
N ARG A 94 -7.55 19.66 2.55
CA ARG A 94 -7.86 18.59 3.51
C ARG A 94 -6.60 17.88 3.98
N LEU A 95 -5.68 17.56 3.08
CA LEU A 95 -4.38 16.96 3.41
C LEU A 95 -3.52 17.91 4.25
N HIS A 96 -3.57 19.21 4.00
CA HIS A 96 -2.86 20.22 4.77
C HIS A 96 -3.42 20.33 6.18
N LYS A 97 -4.76 20.33 6.34
CA LYS A 97 -5.43 20.28 7.66
C LYS A 97 -5.06 19.03 8.46
N LYS A 98 -4.81 17.90 7.79
CA LYS A 98 -4.36 16.65 8.40
C LYS A 98 -2.84 16.58 8.64
N SER A 99 -2.09 17.65 8.38
CA SER A 99 -0.62 17.67 8.46
C SER A 99 0.07 16.59 7.62
N THR A 100 -0.56 16.16 6.53
CA THR A 100 0.02 15.22 5.54
C THR A 100 0.90 15.96 4.52
N VAL A 101 0.45 17.14 4.09
CA VAL A 101 1.20 18.02 3.18
C VAL A 101 1.49 19.36 3.84
N ALA A 102 2.60 19.97 3.46
CA ALA A 102 2.96 21.33 3.84
C ALA A 102 2.91 22.23 2.61
N LYS A 103 2.41 23.46 2.80
CA LYS A 103 2.48 24.50 1.79
C LYS A 103 3.90 25.11 1.82
N VAL A 104 4.58 25.12 0.68
CA VAL A 104 5.95 25.67 0.55
C VAL A 104 5.98 27.04 -0.13
N ALA A 105 4.98 27.34 -0.95
CA ALA A 105 4.80 28.63 -1.60
C ALA A 105 3.31 28.86 -1.94
N PHE A 106 2.99 29.96 -2.63
CA PHE A 106 1.64 30.19 -3.13
C PHE A 106 1.20 29.02 -4.03
N ASP A 107 0.09 28.38 -3.66
CA ASP A 107 -0.49 27.20 -4.33
C ASP A 107 0.45 26.00 -4.55
N CYS A 108 1.58 25.91 -3.84
CA CYS A 108 2.56 24.84 -4.00
C CYS A 108 2.71 24.02 -2.72
N PHE A 109 2.61 22.69 -2.85
CA PHE A 109 2.55 21.75 -1.74
C PHE A 109 3.61 20.67 -1.87
N LYS A 110 4.09 20.16 -0.73
CA LYS A 110 4.96 18.98 -0.63
C LYS A 110 4.48 18.03 0.45
N LEU A 111 4.83 16.75 0.37
CA LEU A 111 4.62 15.82 1.47
C LEU A 111 5.50 16.19 2.67
N ILE A 112 4.92 16.13 3.86
CA ILE A 112 5.71 16.21 5.09
C ILE A 112 6.43 14.86 5.23
N ARG A 113 7.76 14.86 5.38
CA ARG A 113 8.60 13.64 5.45
C ARG A 113 8.16 12.62 6.50
N LYS A 114 7.38 13.03 7.51
CA LYS A 114 6.82 12.16 8.55
C LYS A 114 5.59 11.37 8.12
N THR A 115 4.93 11.73 7.03
CA THR A 115 3.99 10.85 6.32
C THR A 115 4.81 9.85 5.50
N ILE A 116 5.57 9.06 6.24
CA ILE A 116 6.30 7.90 5.75
C ILE A 116 5.23 6.99 5.20
N LEU A 117 5.22 6.79 3.88
CA LEU A 117 4.62 5.59 3.31
C LEU A 117 5.25 4.45 4.09
N TYR A 118 4.44 3.76 4.90
CA TYR A 118 4.94 2.73 5.79
C TYR A 118 5.87 1.82 5.01
N ASP A 119 6.99 1.45 5.59
CA ASP A 119 7.87 0.45 5.01
C ASP A 119 7.09 -0.88 5.03
N TYR A 120 6.29 -1.15 4.01
CA TYR A 120 5.36 -2.27 3.97
C TYR A 120 5.86 -3.28 2.94
N HIS A 121 5.73 -4.56 3.27
CA HIS A 121 6.05 -5.65 2.38
C HIS A 121 4.78 -6.41 2.01
N ILE A 122 4.37 -6.28 0.76
CA ILE A 122 3.33 -7.12 0.15
C ILE A 122 3.92 -8.49 -0.14
N VAL A 123 3.32 -9.52 0.45
CA VAL A 123 3.65 -10.93 0.25
C VAL A 123 2.44 -11.63 -0.35
N SER A 124 2.61 -12.27 -1.50
CA SER A 124 1.59 -13.12 -2.12
C SER A 124 1.92 -14.59 -1.90
N ILE A 125 0.91 -15.41 -1.60
CA ILE A 125 1.05 -16.85 -1.42
C ILE A 125 0.03 -17.53 -2.33
N GLU A 126 0.52 -18.42 -3.19
CA GLU A 126 -0.31 -19.36 -3.95
C GLU A 126 -0.24 -20.74 -3.27
N ALA A 127 -1.38 -21.33 -2.98
CA ALA A 127 -1.49 -22.66 -2.39
C ALA A 127 -2.18 -23.59 -3.39
N LYS A 128 -1.42 -24.54 -3.95
CA LYS A 128 -2.00 -25.58 -4.82
C LYS A 128 -1.72 -26.98 -4.31
N LEU A 129 -2.80 -27.74 -4.17
CA LEU A 129 -2.75 -29.16 -3.80
C LEU A 129 -2.21 -30.02 -4.95
N THR A 130 -2.39 -29.59 -6.20
CA THR A 130 -1.92 -30.28 -7.40
C THR A 130 -1.40 -29.28 -8.44
N ASN A 131 -0.52 -29.73 -9.34
CA ASN A 131 0.04 -28.92 -10.43
C ASN A 131 0.93 -27.73 -9.98
N TRP A 132 2.04 -28.05 -9.30
CA TRP A 132 3.03 -27.09 -8.81
C TRP A 132 3.61 -26.15 -9.89
N ARG A 133 3.68 -26.60 -11.15
CA ARG A 133 4.17 -25.78 -12.26
C ARG A 133 3.25 -24.59 -12.55
N ALA A 134 1.94 -24.81 -12.49
CA ALA A 134 0.95 -23.74 -12.64
C ALA A 134 1.03 -22.74 -11.47
N ALA A 135 1.15 -23.27 -10.24
CA ALA A 135 1.31 -22.45 -9.04
C ALA A 135 2.56 -21.56 -9.11
N LEU A 136 3.69 -22.11 -9.56
CA LEU A 136 4.92 -21.36 -9.76
C LEU A 136 4.76 -20.25 -10.81
N LYS A 137 4.08 -20.55 -11.93
CA LYS A 137 3.81 -19.55 -12.97
C LYS A 137 2.95 -18.40 -12.44
N GLN A 138 1.92 -18.69 -11.66
CA GLN A 138 1.10 -17.65 -11.02
C GLN A 138 1.90 -16.85 -9.99
N ALA A 139 2.69 -17.53 -9.15
CA ALA A 139 3.54 -16.86 -8.18
C ALA A 139 4.57 -15.93 -8.84
N ILE A 140 5.10 -16.27 -10.01
CA ILE A 140 5.95 -15.37 -10.81
C ILE A 140 5.17 -14.13 -11.24
N ASN A 141 3.94 -14.30 -11.75
CA ASN A 141 3.09 -13.17 -12.15
C ASN A 141 2.76 -12.24 -10.99
N TYR A 142 2.66 -12.75 -9.75
CA TYR A 142 2.39 -11.90 -8.59
C TYR A 142 3.49 -10.89 -8.28
N ARG A 143 4.72 -11.09 -8.76
CA ARG A 143 5.81 -10.14 -8.57
C ARG A 143 5.56 -8.77 -9.18
N ASP A 144 4.59 -8.65 -10.10
CA ASP A 144 4.18 -7.37 -10.67
C ASP A 144 3.52 -6.44 -9.62
N PHE A 145 2.99 -7.01 -8.52
CA PHE A 145 2.34 -6.26 -7.45
C PHE A 145 2.81 -6.62 -6.03
N SER A 146 3.55 -7.73 -5.85
CA SER A 146 4.08 -8.16 -4.56
C SER A 146 5.61 -8.02 -4.51
N HIS A 147 6.12 -7.72 -3.31
CA HIS A 147 7.57 -7.67 -3.08
C HIS A 147 8.16 -9.08 -3.02
N MET A 148 7.36 -10.04 -2.55
CA MET A 148 7.70 -11.44 -2.44
C MET A 148 6.51 -12.31 -2.81
N SER A 149 6.79 -13.46 -3.42
CA SER A 149 5.77 -14.41 -3.81
C SER A 149 6.24 -15.83 -3.48
N TYR A 150 5.38 -16.58 -2.78
CA TYR A 150 5.65 -17.94 -2.33
C TYR A 150 4.63 -18.92 -2.91
N VAL A 151 5.05 -20.18 -3.06
CA VAL A 151 4.17 -21.29 -3.40
C VAL A 151 4.15 -22.26 -2.22
N ALA A 152 2.97 -22.50 -1.67
CA ALA A 152 2.75 -23.55 -0.68
C ALA A 152 2.40 -24.86 -1.41
N LEU A 153 3.22 -25.88 -1.21
CA LEU A 153 3.02 -27.23 -1.75
C LEU A 153 2.65 -28.19 -0.62
N PRO A 154 1.79 -29.20 -0.87
CA PRO A 154 1.55 -30.27 0.09
C PRO A 154 2.86 -31.04 0.36
N THR A 155 2.97 -31.58 1.57
CA THR A 155 4.09 -32.42 2.01
C THR A 155 3.84 -33.88 1.65
#